data_AF-A0A415K3P3-F1
#
_entry.id   AF-A0A415K3P3-F1
#
_cell.length_a   1.000
_cell.length_b   1.000
_cell.length_c   1.000
_cell.angle_alpha   90.00
_cell.angle_beta   90.00
_cell.angle_gamma   90.00
#
_symmetry.space_group_name_H-M   'P 1'
#
loop_
_entity.id
_entity.type
_entity.pdbx_description
1 polymer ?
#
loop_
_entity_poly.entity_id
_entity_poly.type
_entity_poly.pdbx_seq_one_letter_code
_entity_poly.pdbx_strand_id
1 'polypeptide(L)'
;MNNIKGIYEHANRWEARFKVGVDEKTGRAKYRSVYAQSRDEVIAKRNAILGELFEASKAAASGQMNLLILGAGMLGRDVYDIAASLRLFKKISFLDDAAVGDDIIGKCSDLFKFRDEYPIAFIAIGDNSLRKKYAALLREYHFLIPSIVSPAANISPGAVLGDGVVILPMARVGEASIGDFSIIASNGVVSSGARVGSFSHIDCGAIVQQRAHVKESTWVRSGEIYGDKL
;
A
#
# COMPACT_ATOMS: atom_id res chain seq x y z
N MET A 1 -5.38 -19.27 -10.52
CA MET A 1 -5.01 -18.31 -11.57
C MET A 1 -5.64 -16.97 -11.24
N ASN A 2 -4.84 -15.93 -11.00
CA ASN A 2 -5.34 -14.62 -10.56
C ASN A 2 -6.26 -14.00 -11.63
N ASN A 3 -7.51 -13.71 -11.23
CA ASN A 3 -8.51 -13.09 -12.08
C ASN A 3 -8.24 -11.57 -12.15
N ILE A 4 -7.36 -11.17 -13.07
CA ILE A 4 -6.99 -9.77 -13.28
C ILE A 4 -8.21 -9.05 -13.89
N LYS A 5 -8.79 -8.10 -13.16
CA LYS A 5 -9.94 -7.31 -13.62
C LYS A 5 -9.60 -6.57 -14.91
N GLY A 6 -10.59 -6.49 -15.80
CA GLY A 6 -10.45 -5.76 -17.05
C GLY A 6 -9.76 -6.54 -18.18
N ILE A 7 -9.45 -7.82 -17.98
CA ILE A 7 -8.98 -8.72 -19.03
C ILE A 7 -10.15 -9.59 -19.49
N TYR A 8 -10.49 -9.52 -20.77
CA TYR A 8 -11.60 -10.24 -21.38
C TYR A 8 -11.10 -11.10 -22.54
N GLU A 9 -11.58 -12.34 -22.59
CA GLU A 9 -11.38 -13.22 -23.74
C GLU A 9 -12.54 -13.04 -24.72
N HIS A 10 -12.20 -12.86 -26.00
CA HIS A 10 -13.12 -12.86 -27.12
C HIS A 10 -12.72 -13.98 -28.08
N ALA A 11 -13.63 -14.40 -28.97
CA ALA A 11 -13.45 -15.56 -29.83
C ALA A 11 -12.08 -15.67 -30.55
N ASN A 12 -11.49 -14.54 -30.96
CA ASN A 12 -10.22 -14.50 -31.71
C ASN A 12 -9.17 -13.54 -31.12
N ARG A 13 -9.35 -13.05 -29.89
CA ARG A 13 -8.45 -12.07 -29.28
C ARG A 13 -8.69 -11.90 -27.78
N TRP A 14 -7.71 -11.34 -27.11
CA TRP A 14 -7.84 -10.82 -25.75
C TRP A 14 -8.03 -9.31 -25.78
N GLU A 15 -8.88 -8.77 -24.91
CA GLU A 15 -9.06 -7.34 -24.64
C GLU A 15 -8.59 -7.04 -23.22
N ALA A 16 -7.77 -6.00 -23.07
CA ALA A 16 -7.51 -5.39 -21.79
C ALA A 16 -8.14 -3.99 -21.76
N ARG A 17 -9.21 -3.83 -20.96
CA ARG A 17 -9.87 -2.55 -20.69
C ARG A 17 -9.38 -2.00 -19.36
N PHE A 18 -8.92 -0.76 -19.39
CA PHE A 18 -8.35 -0.08 -18.23
C PHE A 18 -8.78 1.37 -18.20
N LYS A 19 -8.94 1.90 -16.99
CA LYS A 19 -9.34 3.29 -16.78
C LYS A 19 -8.11 4.16 -17.04
N VAL A 20 -8.31 5.27 -17.76
CA VAL A 20 -7.24 6.21 -18.14
C VAL A 20 -7.46 7.62 -17.61
N GLY A 21 -8.57 7.84 -16.90
CA GLY A 21 -8.89 9.11 -16.27
C GLY A 21 -10.38 9.27 -16.02
N VAL A 22 -10.79 10.51 -15.78
CA VAL A 22 -12.18 10.92 -15.63
C VAL A 22 -12.43 12.07 -16.59
N ASP A 23 -13.60 12.07 -17.24
CA ASP A 23 -14.02 13.21 -18.03
C ASP A 23 -14.38 14.39 -17.10
N GLU A 24 -13.65 15.49 -17.21
CA GLU A 24 -13.81 16.65 -16.31
C GLU A 24 -15.19 17.32 -16.39
N LYS A 25 -15.88 17.24 -17.54
CA LYS A 25 -17.20 17.86 -17.72
C LYS A 25 -18.32 16.99 -17.20
N THR A 26 -18.19 15.68 -17.34
CA THR A 26 -19.28 14.73 -17.07
C THR A 26 -19.05 13.87 -15.82
N GLY A 27 -17.84 13.90 -15.24
CA GLY A 27 -17.46 13.05 -14.10
C GLY A 27 -17.39 11.55 -14.42
N ARG A 28 -17.59 11.16 -15.69
CA ARG A 28 -17.62 9.75 -16.11
C ARG A 28 -16.20 9.21 -16.28
N ALA A 29 -15.99 7.97 -15.86
CA ALA A 29 -14.70 7.31 -16.05
C ALA A 29 -14.39 7.14 -17.55
N LYS A 30 -13.20 7.57 -17.97
CA LYS A 30 -12.66 7.32 -19.31
C LYS A 30 -11.89 6.01 -19.29
N TYR A 31 -12.21 5.13 -20.24
CA TYR A 31 -11.55 3.85 -20.42
C TYR A 31 -10.87 3.79 -21.79
N ARG A 32 -9.75 3.08 -21.86
CA ARG A 32 -9.16 2.60 -23.11
C ARG A 32 -9.16 1.08 -23.11
N SER A 33 -9.14 0.52 -24.31
CA SER A 33 -8.97 -0.91 -24.53
C SER A 33 -7.77 -1.15 -25.44
N VAL A 34 -6.98 -2.17 -25.13
CA VAL A 34 -5.99 -2.74 -26.04
C VAL A 34 -6.28 -4.20 -26.31
N TYR A 35 -5.77 -4.70 -27.43
CA TYR A 35 -6.06 -6.05 -27.89
C TYR A 35 -4.78 -6.79 -28.25
N ALA A 36 -4.79 -8.10 -28.06
CA ALA A 36 -3.68 -9.00 -28.42
C ALA A 36 -4.16 -10.41 -28.74
N GLN A 37 -3.29 -11.24 -29.31
CA GLN A 37 -3.62 -12.64 -29.63
C GLN A 37 -3.50 -13.57 -28.42
N SER A 38 -2.69 -13.20 -27.43
CA SER A 38 -2.52 -13.95 -26.19
C SER A 38 -2.86 -13.10 -24.95
N ARG A 39 -3.21 -13.79 -23.86
CA ARG A 39 -3.51 -13.17 -22.57
C ARG A 39 -2.31 -12.39 -22.01
N ASP A 40 -1.12 -12.98 -22.07
CA ASP A 40 0.08 -12.37 -21.50
C ASP A 40 0.51 -11.12 -22.29
N GLU A 41 0.38 -11.15 -23.61
CA GLU A 41 0.66 -10.01 -24.47
C GLU A 41 -0.31 -8.85 -24.22
N VAL A 42 -1.62 -9.12 -24.04
CA VAL A 42 -2.59 -8.05 -23.77
C VAL A 42 -2.33 -7.38 -22.42
N ILE A 43 -1.91 -8.17 -21.43
CA ILE A 43 -1.53 -7.68 -20.10
C ILE A 43 -0.27 -6.82 -20.20
N ALA A 44 0.75 -7.27 -20.93
CA ALA A 44 1.99 -6.52 -21.12
C ALA A 44 1.74 -5.17 -21.82
N LYS A 45 0.94 -5.16 -22.90
CA LYS A 45 0.55 -3.95 -23.62
C LYS A 45 -0.20 -2.96 -22.73
N ARG A 46 -1.17 -3.45 -21.96
CA ARG A 46 -1.90 -2.62 -20.98
C ARG A 46 -0.94 -1.98 -19.98
N ASN A 47 -0.05 -2.79 -19.39
CA ASN A 47 0.86 -2.32 -18.35
C ASN A 47 1.87 -1.30 -18.87
N ALA A 48 2.35 -1.45 -20.11
CA ALA A 48 3.24 -0.47 -20.75
C ALA A 48 2.55 0.90 -20.91
N ILE A 49 1.31 0.93 -21.42
CA ILE A 49 0.53 2.17 -21.60
C ILE A 49 0.21 2.82 -20.25
N LEU A 50 -0.15 2.02 -19.23
CA LEU A 50 -0.36 2.53 -17.88
C LEU A 50 0.93 3.16 -17.32
N GLY A 51 2.09 2.55 -17.58
CA GLY A 51 3.40 3.11 -17.22
C GLY A 51 3.71 4.44 -17.90
N GLU A 52 3.45 4.57 -19.20
CA GLU A 52 3.63 5.83 -19.93
C GLU A 52 2.69 6.94 -19.42
N LEU A 53 1.41 6.60 -19.19
CA LEU A 53 0.44 7.51 -18.59
C LEU A 53 0.86 7.93 -17.19
N PHE A 54 1.46 7.02 -16.42
CA PHE A 54 1.99 7.32 -15.10
C PHE A 54 3.15 8.31 -15.17
N GLU A 55 4.17 8.07 -15.99
CA GLU A 55 5.31 9.01 -16.12
C GLU A 55 4.85 10.38 -16.63
N ALA A 56 3.86 10.43 -17.53
CA ALA A 56 3.25 11.69 -17.96
C ALA A 56 2.50 12.41 -16.81
N SER A 57 1.79 11.67 -15.95
CA SER A 57 1.09 12.24 -14.80
C SER A 57 2.03 12.67 -13.68
N LYS A 58 3.21 12.04 -13.54
CA LYS A 58 4.25 12.41 -12.56
C LYS A 58 4.77 13.83 -12.77
N ALA A 59 4.89 14.26 -14.04
CA ALA A 59 5.24 15.63 -14.39
C ALA A 59 4.14 16.64 -13.95
N ALA A 60 2.86 16.25 -14.04
CA ALA A 60 1.71 17.06 -13.63
C ALA A 60 1.41 17.01 -12.12
N ALA A 61 1.74 15.91 -11.43
CA ALA A 61 1.50 15.68 -10.01
C ALA A 61 2.52 16.38 -9.08
N SER A 62 3.46 17.14 -9.66
CA SER A 62 4.50 17.89 -8.94
C SER A 62 3.96 19.00 -8.00
N GLY A 63 2.64 19.18 -7.89
CA GLY A 63 2.02 20.24 -7.09
C GLY A 63 1.31 19.84 -5.79
N GLN A 64 0.91 18.58 -5.54
CA GLN A 64 0.12 18.25 -4.33
C GLN A 64 0.49 16.90 -3.69
N MET A 65 1.13 16.97 -2.52
CA MET A 65 1.37 15.83 -1.63
C MET A 65 0.10 15.48 -0.85
N ASN A 66 -0.92 14.95 -1.52
CA ASN A 66 -2.16 14.49 -0.88
C ASN A 66 -2.10 12.96 -0.65
N LEU A 67 -2.44 12.52 0.55
CA LEU A 67 -2.41 11.12 0.97
C LEU A 67 -3.81 10.52 1.08
N LEU A 68 -4.00 9.35 0.46
CA LEU A 68 -5.19 8.54 0.59
C LEU A 68 -4.92 7.31 1.45
N ILE A 69 -5.63 7.16 2.56
CA ILE A 69 -5.49 6.00 3.45
C ILE A 69 -6.63 5.01 3.18
N LEU A 70 -6.30 3.76 2.86
CA LEU A 70 -7.29 2.69 2.69
C LEU A 70 -7.49 1.99 4.03
N GLY A 71 -8.70 2.09 4.58
CA GLY A 71 -9.07 1.62 5.90
C GLY A 71 -9.09 2.77 6.93
N ALA A 72 -10.25 3.03 7.50
CA ALA A 72 -10.50 4.05 8.53
C ALA A 72 -10.71 3.45 9.93
N GLY A 73 -10.36 2.17 10.11
CA GLY A 73 -10.30 1.50 11.41
C GLY A 73 -9.10 1.94 12.25
N MET A 74 -8.82 1.24 13.35
CA MET A 74 -7.78 1.64 14.34
C MET A 74 -6.42 1.93 13.70
N LEU A 75 -5.89 1.00 12.90
CA LEU A 75 -4.62 1.21 12.18
C LEU A 75 -4.65 2.43 11.25
N GLY A 76 -5.79 2.69 10.59
CA GLY A 76 -5.97 3.85 9.73
C GLY A 76 -5.90 5.16 10.48
N ARG A 77 -6.49 5.20 11.68
CA ARG A 77 -6.43 6.36 12.57
C ARG A 77 -5.01 6.58 13.10
N ASP A 78 -4.30 5.51 13.49
CA ASP A 78 -2.89 5.62 13.88
C ASP A 78 -2.00 6.15 12.74
N VAL A 79 -2.22 5.65 11.51
CA VAL A 79 -1.50 6.12 10.33
C VAL A 79 -1.81 7.59 10.04
N TYR A 80 -3.07 8.02 10.18
CA TYR A 80 -3.47 9.41 10.02
C TYR A 80 -2.77 10.31 11.04
N ASP A 81 -2.75 9.93 12.31
CA ASP A 81 -2.11 10.73 13.36
C ASP A 81 -0.61 10.91 13.07
N ILE A 82 0.08 9.85 12.64
CA ILE A 82 1.48 9.92 12.21
C ILE A 82 1.60 10.86 11.00
N ALA A 83 0.84 10.61 9.93
CA ALA A 83 0.92 11.38 8.68
C ALA A 83 0.63 12.87 8.90
N ALA A 84 -0.36 13.20 9.72
CA ALA A 84 -0.72 14.56 10.10
C ALA A 84 0.41 15.22 10.92
N SER A 85 1.03 14.48 11.86
CA SER A 85 2.14 14.99 12.68
C SER A 85 3.39 15.34 11.86
N LEU A 86 3.63 14.62 10.76
CA LEU A 86 4.75 14.86 9.85
C LEU A 86 4.59 16.18 9.06
N ARG A 87 3.36 16.69 8.93
CA ARG A 87 3.03 17.93 8.18
C ARG A 87 3.55 17.95 6.74
N LEU A 88 3.79 16.77 6.16
CA LEU A 88 4.22 16.62 4.77
C LEU A 88 3.02 16.62 3.81
N PHE A 89 1.88 16.10 4.27
CA PHE A 89 0.71 15.95 3.43
C PHE A 89 -0.19 17.18 3.50
N LYS A 90 -0.56 17.72 2.34
CA LYS A 90 -1.46 18.88 2.25
C LYS A 90 -2.90 18.50 2.57
N LYS A 91 -3.31 17.30 2.16
CA LYS A 91 -4.63 16.73 2.42
C LYS A 91 -4.48 15.25 2.74
N ILE A 92 -5.24 14.78 3.72
CA ILE A 92 -5.32 13.36 4.08
C ILE A 92 -6.79 12.98 4.10
N SER A 93 -7.16 11.89 3.43
CA SER A 93 -8.54 11.39 3.42
C SER A 93 -8.54 9.87 3.38
N PHE A 94 -9.68 9.28 3.72
CA PHE A 94 -9.85 7.84 3.82
C PHE A 94 -10.73 7.28 2.72
N LEU A 95 -10.46 6.02 2.38
CA LEU A 95 -11.43 5.12 1.76
C LEU A 95 -11.74 3.99 2.73
N ASP A 96 -13.02 3.68 2.94
CA ASP A 96 -13.44 2.56 3.78
C ASP A 96 -14.75 1.95 3.24
N ASP A 97 -14.87 0.64 3.28
CA ASP A 97 -16.05 -0.07 2.74
C ASP A 97 -17.21 -0.14 3.76
N ALA A 98 -16.94 0.07 5.05
CA ALA A 98 -17.90 -0.11 6.15
C ALA A 98 -18.06 1.13 7.04
N ALA A 99 -17.00 1.89 7.28
CA ALA A 99 -17.04 3.08 8.12
C ALA A 99 -17.63 4.30 7.38
N VAL A 100 -18.21 5.23 8.14
CA VAL A 100 -18.76 6.50 7.64
C VAL A 100 -18.22 7.64 8.50
N GLY A 101 -17.85 8.74 7.86
CA GLY A 101 -17.28 9.92 8.51
C GLY A 101 -16.92 10.99 7.47
N ASP A 102 -16.78 12.24 7.91
CA ASP A 102 -16.55 13.39 7.02
C ASP A 102 -15.22 13.32 6.26
N ASP A 103 -14.25 12.58 6.80
CA ASP A 103 -12.94 12.35 6.20
C ASP A 103 -12.88 11.07 5.34
N ILE A 104 -13.97 10.31 5.26
CA ILE A 104 -14.11 9.12 4.42
C ILE A 104 -14.81 9.51 3.12
N ILE A 105 -14.05 9.60 2.03
CA ILE A 105 -14.51 10.18 0.76
C ILE A 105 -15.06 9.14 -0.23
N GLY A 106 -15.04 7.85 0.12
CA GLY A 106 -15.56 6.77 -0.72
C GLY A 106 -15.18 5.39 -0.22
N LYS A 107 -15.48 4.37 -1.04
CA LYS A 107 -15.15 2.97 -0.77
C LYS A 107 -13.73 2.64 -1.22
N CYS A 108 -13.13 1.60 -0.67
CA CYS A 108 -11.81 1.13 -1.12
C CYS A 108 -11.83 0.69 -2.60
N SER A 109 -12.99 0.28 -3.13
CA SER A 109 -13.16 0.01 -4.56
C SER A 109 -13.05 1.25 -5.46
N ASP A 110 -13.22 2.45 -4.90
CA ASP A 110 -13.19 3.71 -5.64
C ASP A 110 -11.77 4.27 -5.81
N LEU A 111 -10.75 3.57 -5.31
CA LEU A 111 -9.34 3.96 -5.30
C LEU A 111 -8.87 4.74 -6.55
N PHE A 112 -9.10 4.19 -7.75
CA PHE A 112 -8.68 4.84 -9.00
C PHE A 112 -9.32 6.22 -9.21
N LYS A 113 -10.58 6.41 -8.78
CA LYS A 113 -11.30 7.69 -8.91
C LYS A 113 -10.52 8.85 -8.29
N PHE A 114 -9.77 8.58 -7.22
CA PHE A 114 -9.07 9.59 -6.44
C PHE A 114 -7.57 9.69 -6.77
N ARG A 115 -7.05 8.88 -7.71
CA ARG A 115 -5.60 8.83 -7.99
C ARG A 115 -5.01 10.18 -8.39
N ASP A 116 -5.72 10.95 -9.21
CA ASP A 116 -5.19 12.23 -9.72
C ASP A 116 -5.14 13.30 -8.61
N GLU A 117 -6.12 13.32 -7.71
CA GLU A 117 -6.14 14.23 -6.55
C GLU A 117 -5.22 13.75 -5.42
N TYR A 118 -5.09 12.44 -5.22
CA TYR A 118 -4.27 11.81 -4.18
C TYR A 118 -3.24 10.89 -4.81
N PRO A 119 -2.06 11.42 -5.19
CA PRO A 119 -1.03 10.61 -5.82
C PRO A 119 -0.34 9.64 -4.87
N ILE A 120 -0.49 9.85 -3.57
CA ILE A 120 0.13 9.06 -2.51
C ILE A 120 -0.96 8.23 -1.84
N ALA A 121 -0.71 6.94 -1.61
CA ALA A 121 -1.65 6.09 -0.90
C ALA A 121 -0.98 5.15 0.08
N PHE A 122 -1.68 4.84 1.17
CA PHE A 122 -1.24 3.92 2.22
C PHE A 122 -2.35 2.91 2.54
N ILE A 123 -1.99 1.63 2.76
CA ILE A 123 -2.94 0.58 3.08
C ILE A 123 -2.94 0.31 4.59
N ALA A 124 -3.92 0.84 5.30
CA ALA A 124 -4.11 0.67 6.73
C ALA A 124 -5.14 -0.43 7.04
N ILE A 125 -4.95 -1.61 6.44
CA ILE A 125 -5.83 -2.78 6.60
C ILE A 125 -5.04 -3.91 7.25
N GLY A 126 -5.51 -4.40 8.40
CA GLY A 126 -4.87 -5.50 9.14
C GLY A 126 -4.95 -6.85 8.43
N ASP A 127 -6.05 -7.13 7.71
CA ASP A 127 -6.20 -8.37 6.94
C ASP A 127 -5.18 -8.47 5.80
N ASN A 128 -4.36 -9.54 5.84
CA ASN A 128 -3.27 -9.75 4.89
C ASN A 128 -3.78 -9.95 3.44
N SER A 129 -4.92 -10.61 3.26
CA SER A 129 -5.48 -10.90 1.94
C SER A 129 -5.96 -9.64 1.25
N LEU A 130 -6.68 -8.79 1.99
CA LEU A 130 -7.09 -7.46 1.53
C LEU A 130 -5.88 -6.56 1.29
N ARG A 131 -4.90 -6.54 2.21
CA ARG A 131 -3.69 -5.73 2.03
C ARG A 131 -2.91 -6.12 0.76
N LYS A 132 -2.78 -7.42 0.48
CA LYS A 132 -2.21 -7.91 -0.79
C LYS A 132 -3.00 -7.50 -2.02
N LYS A 133 -4.33 -7.63 -1.97
CA LYS A 133 -5.24 -7.21 -3.05
C LYS A 133 -5.05 -5.73 -3.37
N TYR A 134 -5.07 -4.86 -2.36
CA TYR A 134 -4.93 -3.42 -2.57
C TYR A 134 -3.50 -3.02 -2.92
N ALA A 135 -2.48 -3.74 -2.43
CA ALA A 135 -1.08 -3.52 -2.85
C ALA A 135 -0.91 -3.73 -4.36
N ALA A 136 -1.52 -4.78 -4.91
CA ALA A 136 -1.53 -5.00 -6.36
C ALA A 136 -2.22 -3.85 -7.12
N LEU A 137 -3.34 -3.34 -6.60
CA LEU A 137 -4.06 -2.22 -7.21
C LEU A 137 -3.28 -0.89 -7.11
N LEU A 138 -2.65 -0.60 -5.96
CA LEU A 138 -1.82 0.60 -5.82
C LEU A 138 -0.67 0.62 -6.84
N ARG A 139 -0.03 -0.55 -7.05
CA ARG A 139 1.01 -0.71 -8.06
C ARG A 139 0.47 -0.59 -9.49
N GLU A 140 -0.66 -1.24 -9.79
CA GLU A 140 -1.31 -1.16 -11.10
C GLU A 140 -1.76 0.26 -11.46
N TYR A 141 -2.17 1.04 -10.45
CA TYR A 141 -2.60 2.44 -10.61
C TYR A 141 -1.48 3.43 -10.34
N HIS A 142 -0.25 2.92 -10.19
CA HIS A 142 0.96 3.69 -10.01
C HIS A 142 0.84 4.78 -8.93
N PHE A 143 0.27 4.45 -7.77
CA PHE A 143 0.36 5.32 -6.60
C PHE A 143 1.81 5.40 -6.11
N LEU A 144 2.17 6.51 -5.50
CA LEU A 144 3.35 6.57 -4.63
C LEU A 144 2.97 5.90 -3.30
N ILE A 145 3.77 4.91 -2.88
CA ILE A 145 3.46 4.06 -1.72
C ILE A 145 4.57 4.23 -0.67
N PRO A 146 4.56 5.35 0.08
CA PRO A 146 5.60 5.60 1.06
C PRO A 146 5.46 4.66 2.25
N SER A 147 6.57 4.40 2.91
CA SER A 147 6.54 3.88 4.28
C SER A 147 6.28 5.02 5.26
N ILE A 148 5.35 4.80 6.19
CA ILE A 148 4.94 5.79 7.18
C ILE A 148 5.58 5.42 8.52
N VAL A 149 6.49 6.26 8.97
CA VAL A 149 7.26 6.05 10.20
C VAL A 149 6.86 7.09 11.22
N SER A 150 6.45 6.65 12.40
CA SER A 150 6.23 7.54 13.53
C SER A 150 7.54 8.22 13.94
N PRO A 151 7.54 9.55 14.16
CA PRO A 151 8.68 10.25 14.77
C PRO A 151 9.06 9.72 16.16
N ALA A 152 8.15 9.02 16.83
CA ALA A 152 8.38 8.39 18.13
C ALA A 152 8.95 6.96 18.04
N ALA A 153 9.24 6.45 16.83
CA ALA A 153 9.89 5.15 16.64
C ALA A 153 11.43 5.29 16.71
N ASN A 154 12.09 4.23 17.18
CA ASN A 154 13.55 4.14 17.18
C ASN A 154 14.03 3.22 16.05
N ILE A 155 14.55 3.81 14.97
CA ILE A 155 15.00 3.06 13.79
C ILE A 155 16.49 3.23 13.60
N SER A 156 17.20 2.11 13.40
CA SER A 156 18.60 2.10 13.01
C SER A 156 18.81 2.78 11.66
N PRO A 157 19.83 3.63 11.48
CA PRO A 157 20.19 4.17 10.17
C PRO A 157 20.49 3.10 9.11
N GLY A 158 20.85 1.87 9.54
CA GLY A 158 21.08 0.73 8.65
C GLY A 158 19.84 -0.14 8.39
N ALA A 159 18.67 0.22 8.92
CA ALA A 159 17.43 -0.50 8.62
C ALA A 159 17.01 -0.31 7.16
N VAL A 160 16.49 -1.37 6.54
CA VAL A 160 15.95 -1.35 5.17
C VAL A 160 14.45 -1.60 5.24
N LEU A 161 13.66 -0.65 4.75
CA LEU A 161 12.19 -0.74 4.71
C LEU A 161 11.72 -0.89 3.27
N GLY A 162 10.83 -1.86 3.02
CA GLY A 162 10.09 -1.99 1.78
C GLY A 162 9.00 -0.93 1.63
N ASP A 163 8.23 -1.00 0.56
CA ASP A 163 7.14 -0.06 0.27
C ASP A 163 5.97 -0.24 1.26
N GLY A 164 5.28 0.84 1.61
CA GLY A 164 4.02 0.76 2.36
C GLY A 164 4.16 0.14 3.77
N VAL A 165 5.36 0.13 4.35
CA VAL A 165 5.57 -0.29 5.73
C VAL A 165 5.05 0.80 6.66
N VAL A 166 4.39 0.42 7.75
CA VAL A 166 4.10 1.34 8.86
C VAL A 166 4.88 0.93 10.09
N ILE A 167 5.51 1.93 10.72
CA ILE A 167 6.16 1.78 12.02
C ILE A 167 5.48 2.72 13.00
N LEU A 168 4.71 2.13 13.91
CA LEU A 168 3.91 2.84 14.91
C LEU A 168 4.79 3.38 16.07
N PRO A 169 4.26 4.30 16.91
CA PRO A 169 5.02 4.92 17.99
C PRO A 169 5.71 3.91 18.93
N MET A 170 6.90 4.27 19.42
CA MET A 170 7.70 3.47 20.37
C MET A 170 8.18 2.10 19.85
N ALA A 171 7.90 1.74 18.59
CA ALA A 171 8.52 0.58 17.97
C ALA A 171 10.03 0.77 17.83
N ARG A 172 10.80 -0.33 17.92
CA ARG A 172 12.24 -0.36 17.67
C ARG A 172 12.56 -1.26 16.48
N VAL A 173 13.33 -0.74 15.52
CA VAL A 173 13.89 -1.53 14.42
C VAL A 173 15.40 -1.35 14.39
N GLY A 174 16.13 -2.45 14.63
CA GLY A 174 17.59 -2.51 14.50
C GLY A 174 18.07 -2.45 13.04
N GLU A 175 19.33 -2.77 12.80
CA GLU A 175 19.85 -2.95 11.44
C GLU A 175 19.26 -4.24 10.83
N ALA A 176 18.03 -4.13 10.32
CA ALA A 176 17.16 -5.23 9.91
C ALA A 176 16.44 -4.88 8.61
N SER A 177 15.95 -5.90 7.90
CA SER A 177 15.15 -5.72 6.68
C SER A 177 13.67 -6.00 6.95
N ILE A 178 12.80 -5.03 6.64
CA ILE A 178 11.35 -5.13 6.75
C ILE A 178 10.75 -5.16 5.35
N GLY A 179 10.06 -6.25 4.99
CA GLY A 179 9.44 -6.41 3.68
C GLY A 179 8.19 -5.55 3.50
N ASP A 180 7.83 -5.32 2.24
CA ASP A 180 6.72 -4.45 1.82
C ASP A 180 5.41 -4.70 2.59
N PHE A 181 4.66 -3.63 2.84
CA PHE A 181 3.33 -3.65 3.46
C PHE A 181 3.28 -4.35 4.82
N SER A 182 4.41 -4.42 5.51
CA SER A 182 4.47 -4.94 6.88
C SER A 182 4.08 -3.87 7.89
N ILE A 183 3.54 -4.30 9.02
CA ILE A 183 3.12 -3.46 10.12
C ILE A 183 4.03 -3.78 11.31
N ILE A 184 4.76 -2.78 11.80
CA ILE A 184 5.44 -2.84 13.09
C ILE A 184 4.63 -1.99 14.05
N ALA A 185 3.86 -2.66 14.91
CA ALA A 185 2.96 -2.02 15.84
C ALA A 185 3.70 -1.41 17.03
N SER A 186 2.97 -0.63 17.84
CA SER A 186 3.54 0.12 18.94
C SER A 186 4.28 -0.78 19.93
N ASN A 187 5.48 -0.37 20.37
CA ASN A 187 6.36 -1.18 21.22
C ASN A 187 6.85 -2.50 20.60
N GLY A 188 6.55 -2.80 19.33
CA GLY A 188 7.15 -3.94 18.64
C GLY A 188 8.66 -3.76 18.47
N VAL A 189 9.43 -4.83 18.68
CA VAL A 189 10.90 -4.81 18.59
C VAL A 189 11.36 -5.76 17.49
N VAL A 190 12.05 -5.23 16.48
CA VAL A 190 12.78 -6.02 15.49
C VAL A 190 14.27 -5.83 15.74
N SER A 191 14.93 -6.88 16.22
CA SER A 191 16.35 -6.84 16.58
C SER A 191 17.27 -6.77 15.35
N SER A 192 18.49 -6.28 15.53
CA SER A 192 19.48 -6.23 14.45
C SER A 192 19.75 -7.62 13.84
N GLY A 193 19.93 -7.65 12.52
CA GLY A 193 20.11 -8.85 11.73
C GLY A 193 18.82 -9.63 11.43
N ALA A 194 17.68 -9.27 12.02
CA ALA A 194 16.40 -9.91 11.73
C ALA A 194 15.90 -9.58 10.32
N ARG A 195 15.07 -10.47 9.77
CA ARG A 195 14.38 -10.25 8.50
C ARG A 195 12.89 -10.50 8.67
N VAL A 196 12.10 -9.49 8.36
CA VAL A 196 10.64 -9.57 8.38
C VAL A 196 10.13 -9.65 6.95
N GLY A 197 9.46 -10.75 6.60
CA GLY A 197 8.86 -10.93 5.27
C GLY A 197 7.69 -9.97 5.02
N SER A 198 7.39 -9.70 3.75
CA SER A 198 6.32 -8.77 3.35
C SER A 198 4.97 -9.13 3.95
N PHE A 199 4.09 -8.14 4.10
CA PHE A 199 2.75 -8.28 4.67
C PHE A 199 2.74 -8.87 6.08
N SER A 200 3.85 -8.87 6.82
CA SER A 200 3.85 -9.38 8.19
C SER A 200 3.32 -8.33 9.16
N HIS A 201 2.85 -8.79 10.32
CA HIS A 201 2.41 -7.93 11.41
C HIS A 201 3.20 -8.32 12.66
N ILE A 202 4.12 -7.45 13.08
CA ILE A 202 4.79 -7.52 14.38
C ILE A 202 3.96 -6.69 15.34
N ASP A 203 3.12 -7.34 16.12
CA ASP A 203 2.08 -6.70 16.92
C ASP A 203 2.65 -6.05 18.19
N CYS A 204 1.79 -5.40 18.97
CA CYS A 204 2.16 -4.60 20.11
C CYS A 204 3.01 -5.38 21.12
N GLY A 205 4.22 -4.87 21.40
CA GLY A 205 5.15 -5.51 22.34
C GLY A 205 5.74 -6.84 21.87
N ALA A 206 5.49 -7.28 20.64
CA ALA A 206 6.12 -8.46 20.08
C ALA A 206 7.63 -8.22 19.86
N ILE A 207 8.45 -9.26 20.03
CA ILE A 207 9.91 -9.19 19.87
C ILE A 207 10.35 -10.19 18.82
N VAL A 208 10.87 -9.70 17.69
CA VAL A 208 11.61 -10.50 16.72
C VAL A 208 13.08 -10.49 17.14
N GLN A 209 13.60 -11.67 17.49
CA GLN A 209 14.97 -11.84 17.94
C GLN A 209 15.99 -11.59 16.83
N GLN A 210 17.24 -11.35 17.23
CA GLN A 210 18.37 -11.17 16.32
C GLN A 210 18.48 -12.34 15.33
N ARG A 211 18.71 -12.02 14.05
CA ARG A 211 18.87 -13.01 12.95
C ARG A 211 17.66 -13.90 12.67
N ALA A 212 16.55 -13.75 13.38
CA ALA A 212 15.32 -14.47 13.10
C ALA A 212 14.74 -14.08 11.73
N HIS A 213 14.07 -15.04 11.09
CA HIS A 213 13.36 -14.83 9.83
C HIS A 213 11.85 -15.03 10.03
N VAL A 214 11.12 -13.93 10.00
CA VAL A 214 9.65 -13.94 9.99
C VAL A 214 9.19 -14.15 8.55
N LYS A 215 8.40 -15.20 8.32
CA LYS A 215 7.88 -15.51 6.97
C LYS A 215 6.88 -14.46 6.51
N GLU A 216 6.73 -14.31 5.20
CA GLU A 216 5.70 -13.44 4.61
C GLU A 216 4.31 -13.70 5.22
N SER A 217 3.53 -12.64 5.44
CA SER A 217 2.16 -12.72 5.97
C SER A 217 2.05 -13.36 7.37
N THR A 218 3.14 -13.37 8.14
CA THR A 218 3.11 -13.86 9.52
C THR A 218 2.59 -12.77 10.44
N TRP A 219 1.76 -13.16 11.41
CA TRP A 219 1.37 -12.29 12.52
C TRP A 219 2.07 -12.80 13.78
N VAL A 220 3.12 -12.08 14.20
CA VAL A 220 3.76 -12.29 15.51
C VAL A 220 2.90 -11.58 16.54
N ARG A 221 2.31 -12.35 17.45
CA ARG A 221 1.23 -11.87 18.33
C ARG A 221 1.76 -10.91 19.37
N SER A 222 0.85 -10.11 19.94
CA SER A 222 1.21 -9.13 20.97
C SER A 222 1.95 -9.82 22.13
N GLY A 223 3.11 -9.30 22.51
CA GLY A 223 3.97 -9.85 23.56
C GLY A 223 4.69 -11.16 23.22
N GLU A 224 4.53 -11.70 22.00
CA GLU A 224 5.23 -12.91 21.58
C GLU A 224 6.71 -12.61 21.30
N ILE A 225 7.60 -13.53 21.70
CA ILE A 225 9.01 -13.53 21.30
C ILE A 225 9.17 -14.52 20.14
N TYR A 226 9.42 -14.01 18.94
CA TYR A 226 9.63 -14.78 17.73
C TYR A 226 11.12 -14.94 17.44
N GLY A 227 11.57 -16.19 17.36
CA GLY A 227 12.95 -16.57 17.07
C GLY A 227 13.28 -17.92 17.69
N ASP A 228 14.55 -18.32 17.58
CA ASP A 228 15.00 -19.58 18.15
C ASP A 228 14.97 -19.50 19.68
N LYS A 229 14.59 -20.60 20.33
CA LYS A 229 14.75 -20.69 21.78
C LYS A 229 16.26 -20.63 22.08
N LEU A 230 16.65 -19.66 22.88
CA LEU A 230 17.97 -19.62 23.52
C LEU A 230 18.18 -20.89 24.33
#